data_AF-A0A7S0Q382-F1
#
_entry.id   AF-A0A7S0Q382-F1
#
_cell.length_a   1.000
_cell.length_b   1.000
_cell.length_c   1.000
_cell.angle_alpha   90.00
_cell.angle_beta   90.00
_cell.angle_gamma   90.00
#
_symmetry.space_group_name_H-M   'P 1'
#
loop_
_entity.id
_entity.type
_entity.pdbx_description
1 polymer ?
#
loop_
_entity_poly.entity_id
_entity_poly.type
_entity_poly.pdbx_seq_one_letter_code
_entity_poly.pdbx_strand_id
1 'polypeptide(L)'
;AKEYSSITEETRRFEIFIENMKQAATANAEAEHAIHQTQGVTKFMDMTKEEFNSIYRARKSSNSTKHLAKYNGECTACTRFPQNAELLNNLPTDFDWTTQGAVTGIKDQGSCGSCWAFGTVVD
;
A
#
# COMPACT_ATOMS: atom_id res chain seq x y z
N ALA A 1 3.48 9.26 -20.67
CA ALA A 1 2.13 8.93 -21.19
C ALA A 1 1.99 7.42 -21.22
N LYS A 2 0.76 6.87 -21.18
CA LYS A 2 0.54 5.45 -21.44
C LYS A 2 0.68 5.21 -22.94
N GLU A 3 1.36 4.14 -23.32
CA GLU A 3 1.51 3.71 -24.70
C GLU A 3 0.87 2.33 -24.83
N TYR A 4 -0.02 2.18 -25.82
CA TYR A 4 -0.74 0.94 -26.08
C TYR A 4 -0.34 0.39 -27.44
N SER A 5 -0.29 -0.94 -27.54
CA SER A 5 0.21 -1.63 -28.73
C SER A 5 -0.70 -1.51 -29.97
N SER A 6 -1.96 -1.17 -29.77
CA SER A 6 -2.96 -1.03 -30.83
C SER A 6 -4.14 -0.19 -30.37
N ILE A 7 -4.93 0.32 -31.33
CA ILE A 7 -6.18 1.02 -31.05
C ILE A 7 -7.19 0.12 -30.30
N THR A 8 -7.18 -1.19 -30.57
CA THR A 8 -8.04 -2.16 -29.89
C THR A 8 -7.66 -2.28 -28.42
N GLU A 9 -6.36 -2.33 -28.10
CA GLU A 9 -5.90 -2.35 -26.70
C GLU A 9 -6.18 -1.01 -26.02
N GLU A 10 -5.96 0.12 -26.69
CA GLU A 10 -6.29 1.44 -26.16
C GLU A 10 -7.79 1.56 -25.82
N THR A 11 -8.66 1.08 -26.71
CA THR A 11 -10.12 1.07 -26.50
C THR A 11 -10.48 0.24 -25.27
N ARG A 12 -9.92 -0.97 -25.15
CA ARG A 12 -10.13 -1.83 -23.99
C ARG A 12 -9.65 -1.18 -22.68
N ARG A 13 -8.47 -0.56 -22.70
CA ARG A 13 -7.89 0.13 -21.53
C ARG A 13 -8.74 1.33 -21.12
N PHE A 14 -9.30 2.04 -22.09
CA PHE A 14 -10.21 3.15 -21.84
C PHE A 14 -11.56 2.70 -21.25
N GLU A 15 -12.11 1.57 -21.69
CA GLU A 15 -13.32 0.99 -21.10
C GLU A 15 -13.11 0.64 -19.61
N ILE A 16 -11.99 -0.01 -19.28
CA ILE A 16 -11.59 -0.31 -17.90
C ILE A 16 -11.43 0.98 -17.09
N PHE A 17 -10.80 2.01 -17.67
CA PHE A 17 -10.65 3.32 -17.05
C PHE A 17 -12.00 3.96 -16.70
N ILE A 18 -12.95 3.94 -17.62
CA ILE A 18 -14.31 4.45 -17.38
C ILE A 18 -14.98 3.68 -16.25
N GLU A 19 -14.88 2.36 -16.24
CA GLU A 19 -15.47 1.52 -15.19
C GLU A 19 -14.89 1.85 -13.81
N ASN A 20 -13.55 1.91 -13.70
CA ASN A 20 -12.87 2.25 -12.46
C ASN A 20 -13.20 3.68 -11.99
N MET A 21 -13.35 4.64 -12.90
CA MET A 21 -13.78 6.00 -12.57
C MET A 21 -15.21 6.06 -12.03
N LYS A 22 -16.13 5.23 -12.55
CA LYS A 22 -17.49 5.11 -12.00
C LYS A 22 -17.45 4.55 -10.58
N GLN A 23 -16.65 3.52 -10.33
CA GLN A 23 -16.46 2.96 -8.98
C GLN A 23 -15.90 4.01 -8.01
N ALA A 24 -14.89 4.78 -8.43
CA ALA A 24 -14.32 5.87 -7.64
C ALA A 24 -15.36 6.96 -7.34
N ALA A 25 -16.19 7.35 -8.33
CA ALA A 25 -17.23 8.35 -8.13
C ALA A 25 -18.31 7.86 -7.14
N THR A 26 -18.75 6.61 -7.24
CA THR A 26 -19.69 6.01 -6.28
C THR A 26 -19.10 5.97 -4.88
N ALA A 27 -17.86 5.49 -4.73
CA ALA A 27 -17.19 5.43 -3.43
C ALA A 27 -17.03 6.82 -2.79
N ASN A 28 -16.71 7.85 -3.59
CA ASN A 28 -16.58 9.22 -3.12
C ASN A 28 -17.93 9.85 -2.73
N ALA A 29 -19.02 9.46 -3.38
CA ALA A 29 -20.37 9.93 -3.05
C ALA A 29 -20.93 9.26 -1.79
N GLU A 30 -20.61 7.97 -1.58
CA GLU A 30 -21.00 7.20 -0.40
C GLU A 30 -20.13 7.50 0.83
N ALA A 31 -19.00 8.19 0.67
CA ALA A 31 -18.07 8.55 1.73
C ALA A 31 -18.62 9.59 2.75
N GLU A 32 -19.94 9.77 2.83
CA GLU A 32 -20.60 10.64 3.81
C GLU A 32 -20.57 10.07 5.24
N HIS A 33 -20.22 8.78 5.44
CA HIS A 33 -20.06 8.21 6.77
C HIS A 33 -18.80 7.33 6.90
N ALA A 34 -17.80 7.88 7.59
CA ALA A 34 -16.74 7.20 8.35
C ALA A 34 -15.37 6.90 7.71
N ILE A 35 -15.06 7.22 6.45
CA ILE A 35 -13.69 7.06 5.94
C ILE A 35 -13.28 8.23 5.02
N HIS A 36 -12.34 9.06 5.48
CA HIS A 36 -11.74 10.19 4.74
C HIS A 36 -10.81 9.73 3.59
N GLN A 37 -11.26 8.82 2.73
CA GLN A 37 -10.46 8.33 1.60
C GLN A 37 -11.11 8.72 0.28
N THR A 38 -10.63 9.81 -0.31
CA THR A 38 -11.00 10.21 -1.67
C THR A 38 -10.28 9.33 -2.69
N GLN A 39 -11.03 8.72 -3.60
CA GLN A 39 -10.50 7.98 -4.74
C GLN A 39 -10.35 8.90 -5.95
N GLY A 40 -9.26 8.76 -6.68
CA GLY A 40 -8.96 9.60 -7.84
C GLY A 40 -8.14 8.87 -8.90
N VAL A 41 -7.79 9.57 -9.97
CA VAL A 41 -7.02 9.00 -11.07
C VAL A 41 -5.62 8.59 -10.59
N THR A 42 -5.24 7.33 -10.85
CA THR A 42 -3.92 6.79 -10.60
C THR A 42 -3.37 6.06 -11.83
N LYS A 43 -2.09 5.67 -11.80
CA LYS A 43 -1.45 4.88 -12.88
C LYS A 43 -2.07 3.49 -13.12
N PHE A 44 -2.98 3.05 -12.25
CA PHE A 44 -3.62 1.74 -12.25
C PHE A 44 -5.05 1.75 -12.80
N MET A 45 -5.61 2.92 -13.13
CA MET A 45 -7.03 3.03 -13.47
C MET A 45 -7.41 2.33 -14.77
N ASP A 46 -6.46 2.02 -15.64
CA ASP A 46 -6.65 1.24 -16.88
C ASP A 46 -6.45 -0.28 -16.68
N MET A 47 -6.38 -0.75 -15.44
CA MET A 47 -6.16 -2.16 -15.10
C MET A 47 -7.39 -2.79 -14.46
N THR A 48 -7.67 -4.05 -14.80
CA THR A 48 -8.64 -4.84 -14.03
C THR A 48 -8.05 -5.22 -12.66
N LYS A 49 -8.92 -5.63 -11.74
CA LYS A 49 -8.50 -6.13 -10.42
C LYS A 49 -7.57 -7.33 -10.52
N GLU A 50 -7.79 -8.21 -11.50
CA GLU A 50 -7.00 -9.42 -11.75
C GLU A 50 -5.62 -9.04 -12.30
N GLU A 51 -5.56 -8.11 -13.25
CA GLU A 51 -4.30 -7.57 -13.77
C GLU A 51 -3.49 -6.90 -12.65
N PHE A 52 -4.13 -6.03 -11.87
CA PHE A 52 -3.48 -5.39 -10.72
C PHE A 52 -2.90 -6.42 -9.75
N ASN A 53 -3.71 -7.43 -9.38
CA ASN A 53 -3.29 -8.47 -8.45
C ASN A 53 -2.17 -9.36 -8.99
N SER A 54 -2.15 -9.65 -10.29
CA SER A 54 -1.11 -10.49 -10.88
C SER A 54 0.24 -9.79 -10.97
N ILE A 55 0.25 -8.46 -11.04
CA ILE A 55 1.45 -7.64 -11.24
C ILE A 55 1.99 -7.07 -9.91
N TYR A 56 1.12 -6.51 -9.07
CA TYR A 56 1.54 -5.70 -7.92
C TYR A 56 1.48 -6.44 -6.58
N ARG A 57 0.72 -7.54 -6.49
CA ARG A 57 0.62 -8.31 -5.25
C ARG A 57 1.85 -9.21 -5.09
N ALA A 58 2.39 -9.29 -3.87
CA ALA A 58 3.43 -10.26 -3.54
C ALA A 58 2.96 -11.68 -3.91
N ARG A 59 3.83 -12.46 -4.55
CA ARG A 59 3.58 -13.88 -4.80
C ARG A 59 3.39 -14.58 -3.45
N LYS A 60 2.25 -15.24 -3.27
CA LYS A 60 2.02 -16.07 -2.09
C LYS A 60 3.02 -17.21 -2.11
N SER A 61 3.90 -17.27 -1.11
CA SER A 61 4.70 -18.47 -0.88
C SER A 61 3.75 -19.61 -0.56
N SER A 62 3.88 -20.76 -1.24
CA SER A 62 3.08 -21.96 -0.97
C SER A 62 3.24 -22.48 0.47
N ASN A 63 4.28 -21.99 1.18
CA ASN A 63 4.61 -22.37 2.55
C ASN A 63 4.22 -21.31 3.60
N SER A 64 3.37 -20.32 3.26
CA SER A 64 2.91 -19.31 4.22
C SER A 64 1.80 -19.84 5.14
N THR A 65 2.03 -20.98 5.81
CA THR A 65 1.19 -21.48 6.92
C THR A 65 1.69 -21.00 8.27
N LYS A 66 2.78 -20.22 8.32
CA LYS A 66 3.16 -19.51 9.55
C LYS A 66 2.18 -18.37 9.77
N HIS A 67 1.10 -18.65 10.49
CA HIS A 67 0.37 -17.63 11.23
C HIS A 67 1.43 -16.80 11.97
N LEU A 68 1.55 -15.52 11.62
CA LEU A 68 2.28 -14.58 12.46
C LEU A 68 1.69 -14.75 13.86
N ALA A 69 2.55 -15.02 14.84
CA ALA A 69 2.11 -15.14 16.22
C ALA A 69 1.33 -13.86 16.55
N LYS A 70 0.06 -14.03 16.94
CA LYS A 70 -0.77 -12.90 17.33
C LYS A 70 -0.03 -12.17 18.45
N TYR A 71 0.11 -10.86 18.33
CA TYR A 71 0.72 -10.03 19.37
C TYR A 71 0.09 -10.39 20.72
N ASN A 72 0.92 -10.83 21.67
CA ASN A 72 0.51 -11.35 22.96
C ASN A 72 0.32 -10.23 24.01
N GLY A 73 0.48 -8.96 23.61
CA GLY A 73 0.45 -7.82 24.53
C GLY A 73 1.82 -7.44 25.10
N GLU A 74 2.86 -8.25 24.88
CA GLU A 74 4.19 -7.97 25.42
C GLU A 74 5.00 -7.03 24.53
N CYS A 75 5.52 -5.98 25.14
CA CYS A 75 6.42 -5.06 24.49
C CYS A 75 7.82 -5.70 24.30
N THR A 76 8.04 -6.36 23.17
CA THR A 76 9.35 -6.94 22.82
C THR A 76 10.48 -5.89 22.84
N ALA A 77 10.18 -4.65 22.45
CA ALA A 77 11.13 -3.55 22.48
C ALA A 77 11.56 -3.19 23.92
N CYS A 78 10.66 -3.29 24.89
CA CYS A 78 10.93 -3.03 26.31
C CYS A 78 11.92 -4.03 26.88
N THR A 79 11.77 -5.32 26.52
CA THR A 79 12.71 -6.37 26.91
C THR A 79 14.06 -6.20 26.22
N ARG A 80 14.06 -5.77 24.95
CA ARG A 80 15.29 -5.60 24.15
C ARG A 80 16.07 -4.34 24.52
N PHE A 81 15.38 -3.28 24.93
CA PHE A 81 15.94 -1.98 25.27
C PHE A 81 15.40 -1.47 26.62
N PRO A 82 15.72 -2.16 27.73
CA PRO A 82 15.16 -1.84 29.04
C PRO A 82 15.50 -0.42 29.53
N GLN A 83 16.63 0.14 29.09
CA GLN A 83 17.03 1.51 29.39
C GLN A 83 16.09 2.57 28.81
N ASN A 84 15.27 2.22 27.83
CA ASN A 84 14.31 3.13 27.19
C ASN A 84 12.91 3.04 27.81
N ALA A 85 12.71 2.24 28.86
CA ALA A 85 11.38 2.00 29.44
C ALA A 85 10.70 3.30 29.89
N GLU A 86 11.44 4.27 30.41
CA GLU A 86 10.89 5.56 30.85
C GLU A 86 10.39 6.44 29.69
N LEU A 87 10.95 6.28 28.49
CA LEU A 87 10.54 7.04 27.30
C LEU A 87 9.11 6.68 26.85
N LEU A 88 8.64 5.48 27.21
CA LEU A 88 7.30 5.00 26.85
C LEU A 88 6.19 5.77 27.57
N ASN A 89 6.49 6.38 28.72
CA ASN A 89 5.52 7.16 29.47
C ASN A 89 5.27 8.55 28.86
N ASN A 90 6.14 9.00 27.96
CA ASN A 90 6.13 10.35 27.40
C ASN A 90 6.15 10.33 25.86
N LEU A 91 5.46 9.37 25.24
CA LEU A 91 5.32 9.33 23.79
C LEU A 91 4.35 10.41 23.29
N PRO A 92 4.64 11.05 22.14
CA PRO A 92 3.72 12.00 21.53
C PRO A 92 2.44 11.28 21.06
N THR A 93 1.33 12.01 21.02
CA THR A 93 0.06 11.50 20.48
C THR A 93 0.12 11.31 18.96
N ASP A 94 0.96 12.09 18.29
CA ASP A 94 1.13 12.13 16.85
C ASP A 94 2.62 12.21 16.52
N PHE A 95 3.08 11.37 15.59
CA PHE A 95 4.48 11.33 15.20
C PHE A 95 4.65 10.92 13.74
N ASP A 96 5.50 11.65 13.01
CA ASP A 96 5.77 11.43 11.60
C ASP A 96 7.28 11.35 11.33
N TRP A 97 7.79 10.16 11.03
CA TRP A 97 9.19 9.91 10.70
C TRP A 97 9.68 10.67 9.45
N THR A 98 8.78 11.04 8.53
CA THR A 98 9.16 11.78 7.31
C THR A 98 9.69 13.16 7.64
N THR A 99 9.13 13.80 8.68
CA THR A 99 9.58 15.11 9.17
C THR A 99 10.93 15.06 9.88
N GLN A 100 11.37 13.86 10.27
CA GLN A 100 12.62 13.63 11.00
C GLN A 100 13.79 13.24 10.07
N GLY A 101 13.55 13.16 8.75
CA GLY A 101 14.57 12.75 7.77
C GLY A 101 14.93 11.25 7.83
N ALA A 102 14.12 10.44 8.52
CA ALA A 102 14.34 8.99 8.64
C ALA A 102 13.65 8.18 7.52
N VAL A 103 12.94 8.85 6.60
CA VAL A 103 12.21 8.23 5.49
C VAL A 103 12.79 8.73 4.18
N THR A 104 13.05 7.79 3.28
CA THR A 104 13.64 8.03 1.96
C THR A 104 12.57 8.47 0.97
N GLY A 105 12.97 8.90 -0.23
CA GLY A 105 12.01 9.15 -1.32
C GLY A 105 11.16 7.91 -1.65
N ILE A 106 9.90 8.13 -2.04
CA ILE A 106 8.98 7.07 -2.46
C ILE A 106 9.55 6.37 -3.70
N LYS A 107 9.56 5.03 -3.69
CA LYS A 107 10.06 4.21 -4.79
C LYS A 107 8.91 3.46 -5.49
N ASP A 108 9.18 2.90 -6.67
CA ASP A 108 8.23 2.13 -7.47
C ASP A 108 8.69 0.68 -7.63
N GLN A 109 7.92 -0.29 -7.11
CA GLN A 109 8.23 -1.72 -7.25
C GLN A 109 8.09 -2.23 -8.69
N GLY A 110 7.42 -1.48 -9.57
CA GLY A 110 7.07 -1.93 -10.92
C GLY A 110 6.26 -3.24 -10.91
N SER A 111 6.51 -4.07 -11.92
CA SER A 111 5.74 -5.29 -12.18
C SER A 111 6.33 -6.58 -11.58
N CYS A 112 7.25 -6.45 -10.62
CA CYS A 112 8.03 -7.60 -10.11
C CYS A 112 7.34 -8.36 -8.96
N GLY A 113 6.38 -7.75 -8.26
CA GLY A 113 5.85 -8.28 -7.01
C GLY A 113 6.89 -8.28 -5.87
N SER A 114 7.84 -7.34 -5.91
CA SER A 114 8.99 -7.22 -5.01
C SER A 114 8.74 -6.39 -3.76
N CYS A 115 7.49 -6.05 -3.42
CA CYS A 115 7.16 -5.19 -2.28
C CYS A 115 7.74 -5.69 -0.94
N TRP A 116 7.95 -7.00 -0.78
CA TRP A 116 8.64 -7.57 0.38
C TRP A 116 10.08 -7.05 0.53
N ALA A 117 10.81 -6.87 -0.57
CA ALA A 117 12.17 -6.35 -0.55
C ALA A 117 12.14 -4.87 -0.16
N PHE A 118 11.28 -4.07 -0.77
CA PHE A 118 11.09 -2.65 -0.44
C PHE A 118 10.69 -2.43 1.03
N GLY A 119 9.95 -3.36 1.63
CA GLY A 119 9.64 -3.32 3.06
C GLY A 119 10.83 -3.61 3.99
N THR A 120 11.88 -4.25 3.47
CA THR A 120 13.11 -4.57 4.23
C THR A 120 14.24 -3.56 4.04
N VAL A 121 14.32 -2.94 2.86
CA VAL A 121 15.31 -1.90 2.54
C VAL A 121 14.63 -0.54 2.63
N VAL A 122 14.88 0.15 3.74
CA VAL A 122 14.63 1.59 3.88
C VAL A 122 15.95 2.27 3.54
N ASP A 123 16.20 2.47 2.25
CA ASP A 123 17.47 2.99 1.69
C ASP A 123 17.24 4.27 0.89
#